data_AF-A0A5K1HLP4-F1
#
_entry.id   AF-A0A5K1HLP4-F1
#
_cell.length_a   1.000
_cell.length_b   1.000
_cell.length_c   1.000
_cell.angle_alpha   90.00
_cell.angle_beta   90.00
_cell.angle_gamma   90.00
#
_symmetry.space_group_name_H-M   'P 1'
#
loop_
_entity.id
_entity.type
_entity.pdbx_description
1 polymer ?
#
loop_
_entity_poly.entity_id
_entity_poly.type
_entity_poly.pdbx_seq_one_letter_code
_entity_poly.pdbx_strand_id
1 'polypeptide(L)'
;NALRFKRSSVRLTLPDFDGQELINLIVNLVKVDEKWIPPISEYSLYIRPFHLGVSETLGVHSPEKSKIIIAAGPVGAYYSQGFKPISLYCETDTIRSAPKGTGHYKIGG
;
A
#
# COMPACT_ATOMS: atom_id res chain seq x y z
N ASN A 1 9.84 -1.88 1.66
CA ASN A 1 8.40 -1.52 1.79
C ASN A 1 7.99 -1.18 3.22
N ALA A 2 8.28 -2.01 4.22
CA ALA A 2 7.91 -1.76 5.63
C ALA A 2 8.35 -0.37 6.14
N LEU A 3 9.60 0.04 5.92
CA LEU A 3 10.09 1.38 6.28
C LEU A 3 9.24 2.51 5.65
N ARG A 4 8.87 2.38 4.37
CA ARG A 4 8.02 3.37 3.68
C ARG A 4 6.60 3.40 4.24
N PHE A 5 6.06 2.24 4.62
CA PHE A 5 4.73 2.12 5.22
C PHE A 5 4.69 2.74 6.62
N LYS A 6 5.70 2.47 7.46
CA LYS A 6 5.91 3.10 8.77
C LYS A 6 6.04 4.62 8.63
N ARG A 7 6.91 5.10 7.72
CA ARG A 7 7.08 6.53 7.42
C ARG A 7 5.77 7.21 7.00
N SER A 8 4.93 6.53 6.22
CA SER A 8 3.62 7.06 5.78
C SER A 8 2.61 7.07 6.93
N SER A 9 2.64 6.08 7.81
CA SER A 9 1.77 5.99 9.00
C SER A 9 2.07 7.10 9.99
N VAL A 10 3.35 7.35 10.30
CA VAL A 10 3.78 8.43 11.19
C VAL A 10 3.35 9.80 10.66
N ARG A 11 3.43 10.03 9.35
CA ARG A 11 2.96 11.30 8.74
C ARG A 11 1.47 11.55 8.98
N LEU A 12 0.67 10.50 9.13
CA LEU A 12 -0.76 10.55 9.42
C LEU A 12 -1.10 10.48 10.91
N THR A 13 -0.10 10.54 11.79
CA THR A 13 -0.27 10.38 13.26
C THR A 13 -0.89 9.03 13.67
N LEU A 14 -0.78 8.02 12.80
CA LEU A 14 -1.19 6.66 13.14
C LEU A 14 -0.16 6.02 14.09
N PRO A 15 -0.57 5.06 14.94
CA PRO A 15 0.32 4.38 15.87
C PRO A 15 1.56 3.79 15.20
N ASP A 16 2.68 3.78 15.93
CA ASP A 16 3.88 3.12 15.44
C ASP A 16 3.76 1.60 15.54
N PHE A 17 4.57 0.88 14.77
CA PHE A 17 4.66 -0.58 14.77
C PHE A 17 6.07 -1.04 14.42
N ASP A 18 6.38 -2.30 14.75
CA ASP A 18 7.62 -2.93 14.33
C ASP A 18 7.51 -3.40 12.86
N GLY A 19 8.40 -2.87 12.02
CA GLY A 19 8.44 -3.22 10.61
C GLY A 19 8.83 -4.68 10.36
N GLN A 20 9.62 -5.29 11.25
CA GLN A 20 10.03 -6.67 11.14
C GLN A 20 8.88 -7.61 11.49
N GLU A 21 8.11 -7.31 12.54
CA GLU A 21 6.92 -8.10 12.88
C GLU A 21 5.85 -8.04 11.80
N LEU A 22 5.67 -6.88 11.16
CA LEU A 22 4.79 -6.78 10.00
C LEU A 22 5.25 -7.70 8.85
N ILE A 23 6.56 -7.79 8.61
CA ILE A 23 7.12 -8.69 7.58
C ILE A 23 6.85 -10.16 7.97
N ASN A 24 7.04 -10.52 9.23
CA ASN A 24 6.77 -11.88 9.74
C ASN A 24 5.29 -12.26 9.53
N LEU A 25 4.36 -11.35 9.84
CA LEU A 25 2.93 -11.55 9.58
C LEU A 25 2.61 -11.74 8.10
N ILE A 26 3.22 -10.94 7.22
CA ILE A 26 3.06 -11.09 5.76
C ILE A 26 3.60 -12.44 5.28
N VAL A 27 4.77 -12.87 5.77
CA VAL A 27 5.34 -14.18 5.42
C VAL A 27 4.41 -15.31 5.84
N ASN A 28 3.83 -15.24 7.04
CA ASN A 28 2.89 -16.24 7.52
C ASN A 28 1.59 -16.25 6.69
N LEU A 29 1.07 -15.07 6.33
CA LEU A 29 -0.08 -14.97 5.42
C LEU A 29 0.22 -15.64 4.07
N VAL A 30 1.37 -15.34 3.46
CA VAL A 30 1.76 -15.90 2.17
C VAL A 30 1.91 -17.43 2.23
N LYS A 31 2.43 -17.98 3.34
CA LYS A 31 2.49 -19.44 3.53
C LYS A 31 1.10 -20.08 3.61
N VAL A 32 0.17 -19.45 4.32
CA VAL A 32 -1.21 -19.95 4.43
C VAL A 32 -1.93 -19.89 3.08
N ASP A 33 -1.70 -18.81 2.33
CA ASP A 33 -2.35 -18.54 1.04
C ASP A 33 -1.50 -18.93 -0.17
N GLU A 34 -0.50 -19.80 -0.02
CA GLU A 34 0.45 -20.19 -1.08
C GLU A 34 -0.27 -20.67 -2.35
N LYS A 35 -1.39 -21.38 -2.19
CA LYS A 35 -2.23 -21.87 -3.29
C LYS A 35 -2.77 -20.77 -4.21
N TRP A 36 -2.80 -19.51 -3.76
CA TRP A 36 -3.25 -18.36 -4.55
C TRP A 36 -2.13 -17.76 -5.40
N ILE A 37 -0.87 -18.19 -5.23
CA ILE A 37 0.25 -17.76 -6.05
C ILE A 37 0.17 -18.52 -7.39
N PRO A 38 -0.09 -17.84 -8.53
CA PRO A 38 -0.22 -18.54 -9.79
C PRO A 38 1.13 -19.15 -10.22
N PRO A 39 1.20 -20.45 -10.55
CA PRO A 39 2.43 -21.11 -11.01
C PRO A 39 2.72 -20.82 -12.48
N ILE A 40 2.43 -19.60 -12.93
CA ILE A 40 2.56 -19.15 -14.31
C ILE A 40 3.66 -18.09 -14.33
N SER A 41 4.59 -18.22 -15.29
CA SER A 41 5.64 -17.22 -15.49
C SER A 41 5.02 -15.83 -15.65
N GLU A 42 5.65 -14.82 -15.05
CA GLU A 42 5.21 -13.41 -15.05
C GLU A 42 3.91 -13.10 -14.28
N TYR A 43 3.36 -14.08 -13.55
CA TYR A 43 2.31 -13.85 -12.56
C TYR A 43 2.91 -13.75 -11.16
N SER A 44 2.20 -13.10 -10.25
CA SER A 44 2.64 -12.95 -8.87
C SER A 44 1.45 -12.81 -7.91
N LEU A 45 1.73 -12.93 -6.60
CA LEU A 45 0.78 -12.56 -5.56
C LEU A 45 1.09 -11.15 -5.08
N TYR A 46 0.16 -10.23 -5.30
CA TYR A 46 0.31 -8.85 -4.90
C TYR A 46 -0.11 -8.66 -3.44
N ILE A 47 0.82 -8.18 -2.60
CA ILE A 47 0.59 -7.92 -1.17
C ILE A 47 0.27 -6.45 -0.94
N ARG A 48 -0.83 -6.17 -0.27
CA ARG A 48 -1.35 -4.83 0.00
C ARG A 48 -1.62 -4.62 1.49
N PRO A 49 -0.63 -4.11 2.24
CA PRO A 49 -0.84 -3.60 3.58
C PRO A 49 -1.54 -2.23 3.55
N PHE A 50 -2.47 -2.01 4.46
CA PHE A 50 -3.17 -0.75 4.73
C PHE A 50 -3.10 -0.42 6.22
N HIS A 51 -3.01 0.86 6.57
CA HIS A 51 -3.12 1.35 7.95
C HIS A 51 -4.20 2.42 7.98
N LEU A 52 -5.25 2.19 8.76
CA LEU A 52 -6.45 3.01 8.80
C LEU A 52 -6.73 3.49 10.22
N GLY A 53 -7.08 4.77 10.39
CA GLY A 53 -7.75 5.23 11.60
C GLY A 53 -9.21 4.78 11.57
N VAL A 54 -9.71 4.21 12.66
CA VAL A 54 -11.06 3.63 12.77
C VAL A 54 -11.76 4.09 14.05
N SER A 55 -11.46 5.32 14.47
CA SER A 55 -12.08 5.91 15.67
C SER A 55 -13.54 6.26 15.38
N GLU A 56 -14.41 6.06 16.36
CA GLU A 56 -15.86 6.25 16.24
C GLU A 56 -16.23 7.71 16.56
N THR A 57 -15.57 8.66 15.90
CA THR A 57 -15.72 10.09 16.10
C THR A 57 -15.60 10.82 14.77
N LEU A 58 -16.31 11.95 14.64
CA LEU A 58 -16.22 12.85 13.49
C LEU A 58 -15.17 13.94 13.67
N GLY A 59 -14.59 14.06 14.87
CA GLY A 59 -13.58 15.06 15.17
C GLY A 59 -12.31 14.87 14.33
N VAL A 60 -11.73 15.97 13.87
CA VAL A 60 -10.46 15.96 13.11
C VAL A 60 -9.29 16.01 14.10
N HIS A 61 -8.89 14.84 14.58
CA HIS A 61 -7.74 14.66 15.47
C HIS A 61 -7.03 13.33 15.18
N SER A 62 -5.91 13.09 15.87
CA SER A 62 -5.23 11.80 15.79
C SER A 62 -6.16 10.67 16.24
N PRO A 63 -6.20 9.54 15.50
CA PRO A 63 -7.14 8.47 15.81
C PRO A 63 -6.75 7.74 17.11
N GLU A 64 -7.74 7.47 17.95
CA GLU A 64 -7.59 6.66 19.17
C GLU A 64 -7.54 5.15 18.86
N LYS A 65 -8.20 4.74 17.78
CA LYS A 65 -8.20 3.36 17.27
C LYS A 65 -7.66 3.34 15.84
N SER A 66 -6.79 2.38 15.55
CA SER A 66 -6.32 2.09 14.19
C SER A 66 -6.35 0.59 13.88
N LYS A 67 -6.28 0.24 12.59
CA LYS A 67 -6.15 -1.13 12.10
C LYS A 67 -5.06 -1.19 11.04
N ILE A 68 -4.20 -2.20 11.15
CA ILE A 68 -3.37 -2.66 10.03
C ILE A 68 -4.08 -3.86 9.41
N ILE A 69 -4.30 -3.81 8.10
CA ILE A 69 -4.96 -4.86 7.32
C ILE A 69 -4.02 -5.26 6.19
N ILE A 70 -3.82 -6.56 5.97
CA ILE A 70 -3.04 -7.07 4.84
C ILE A 70 -4.00 -7.83 3.93
N ALA A 71 -4.17 -7.34 2.71
CA ALA A 71 -4.85 -8.07 1.64
C ALA A 71 -3.80 -8.65 0.67
N ALA A 72 -4.11 -9.78 0.06
CA ALA A 72 -3.30 -10.40 -0.98
C ALA A 72 -4.20 -10.85 -2.14
N GLY A 73 -3.69 -10.82 -3.36
CA GLY A 73 -4.42 -11.32 -4.53
C GLY A 73 -3.53 -11.58 -5.73
N PRO A 74 -3.85 -12.58 -6.57
CA PRO A 74 -3.06 -12.89 -7.76
C PRO A 74 -3.15 -11.75 -8.78
N VAL A 75 -2.03 -11.47 -9.43
CA VAL A 75 -1.94 -10.49 -10.51
C VAL A 75 -1.13 -11.07 -11.67
N GLY A 76 -1.55 -10.76 -12.89
CA GLY A 76 -0.86 -11.17 -14.11
C GLY A 76 0.15 -10.13 -14.62
N ALA A 77 0.82 -10.49 -15.70
CA ALA A 77 1.75 -9.61 -16.39
C ALA A 77 1.04 -8.37 -16.94
N TYR A 78 1.63 -7.19 -16.75
CA TYR A 78 1.16 -5.95 -17.38
C TYR A 78 1.35 -5.96 -18.90
N TYR A 79 2.33 -6.72 -19.40
CA TYR A 79 2.78 -6.73 -20.79
C TYR A 79 2.90 -8.18 -21.31
N SER A 80 1.80 -8.93 -21.25
CA SER A 80 1.77 -10.35 -21.65
C SER A 80 2.13 -10.63 -23.12
N GLN A 81 2.20 -9.60 -23.96
CA GLN A 81 2.60 -9.68 -25.38
C GLN A 81 3.86 -8.85 -25.70
N GLY A 82 4.66 -8.49 -24.69
CA GLY A 82 5.83 -7.62 -24.83
C GLY A 82 5.55 -6.15 -24.55
N PHE A 83 6.60 -5.33 -24.56
CA PHE A 83 6.54 -3.91 -24.19
C PHE A 83 5.55 -3.13 -25.07
N LYS A 84 4.48 -2.62 -24.45
CA LYS A 84 3.48 -1.78 -25.12
C LYS A 84 3.58 -0.36 -24.59
N PRO A 85 4.10 0.61 -25.36
CA PRO A 85 4.16 1.99 -24.91
C PRO A 85 2.75 2.55 -24.68
N ILE A 86 2.63 3.46 -23.70
CA ILE A 86 1.39 4.18 -23.41
C ILE A 86 1.54 5.65 -23.79
N SER A 87 0.45 6.25 -24.25
CA SER A 87 0.36 7.71 -24.41
C SER A 87 0.10 8.35 -23.06
N LEU A 88 0.80 9.45 -22.76
CA LEU A 88 0.60 10.21 -21.54
C LEU A 88 -0.28 11.44 -21.85
N TYR A 89 -1.32 11.65 -21.04
CA TYR A 89 -2.08 12.89 -21.05
C TYR A 89 -1.35 13.91 -20.17
N CYS A 90 -1.08 15.10 -20.71
CA CYS A 90 -0.35 16.17 -20.05
C CYS A 90 -1.20 17.42 -20.00
N GLU A 91 -1.42 17.95 -18.80
CA GLU A 91 -2.13 19.20 -18.55
C GLU A 91 -1.43 19.97 -17.41
N THR A 92 -1.74 21.25 -17.28
CA THR A 92 -1.16 22.14 -16.26
C THR A 92 -2.19 22.67 -15.25
N ASP A 93 -3.48 22.38 -15.45
CA ASP A 93 -4.56 22.90 -14.61
C ASP A 93 -4.70 22.13 -13.29
N THR A 94 -4.17 20.90 -13.24
CA THR A 94 -4.14 20.08 -12.02
C THR A 94 -2.71 19.75 -11.63
N ILE A 95 -2.47 19.62 -10.31
CA ILE A 95 -1.17 19.22 -9.77
C ILE A 95 -1.30 17.96 -8.94
N ARG A 96 -0.40 17.00 -9.16
CA ARG A 96 -0.36 15.74 -8.39
C ARG A 96 0.08 15.93 -6.94
N SER A 97 0.99 16.88 -6.69
CA SER A 97 1.55 17.14 -5.37
C SER A 97 2.25 18.49 -5.32
N ALA A 98 2.24 19.14 -4.15
CA ALA A 98 2.95 20.39 -3.90
C ALA A 98 4.08 20.20 -2.86
N PRO A 99 5.09 21.09 -2.84
CA PRO A 99 6.10 21.13 -1.77
C PRO A 99 5.45 21.16 -0.38
N LYS A 100 6.04 20.45 0.58
CA LYS A 100 5.51 20.27 1.95
C LYS A 100 4.19 19.48 2.07
N GLY A 101 3.60 19.06 0.94
CA GLY A 101 2.44 18.17 0.90
C GLY A 101 2.77 16.72 1.30
N THR A 102 1.90 15.80 0.89
CA THR A 102 1.98 14.37 1.23
C THR A 102 2.48 13.50 0.08
N GLY A 103 2.83 14.09 -1.07
CA GLY A 103 3.10 13.37 -2.33
C GLY A 103 4.32 12.43 -2.33
N HIS A 104 5.20 12.51 -1.32
CA HIS A 104 6.34 11.61 -1.11
C HIS A 104 6.07 10.48 -0.09
N TYR A 105 4.84 10.43 0.45
CA TYR A 105 4.31 9.33 1.25
C TYR A 105 3.29 8.54 0.44
N LYS A 106 2.96 7.31 0.86
CA LYS A 106 1.92 6.50 0.20
C LYS A 106 0.61 6.61 0.98
N ILE A 107 0.05 7.81 0.97
CA ILE A 107 -1.21 8.18 1.64
C ILE A 107 -2.35 8.15 0.62
N GLY A 108 -3.57 7.86 1.07
CA GLY A 108 -4.72 7.65 0.18
C GLY A 108 -5.45 8.90 -0.29
N GLY A 109 -5.25 10.05 0.37
CA GLY A 109 -5.83 11.33 -0.01
C GLY A 109 -5.13 11.99 -1.21
#